data_AF-A0A9X0TPR7-F1
#
_entry.id   AF-A0A9X0TPR7-F1
#
_cell.length_a   1.000
_cell.length_b   1.000
_cell.length_c   1.000
_cell.angle_alpha   90.00
_cell.angle_beta   90.00
_cell.angle_gamma   90.00
#
_symmetry.space_group_name_H-M   'P 1'
#
loop_
_entity.id
_entity.type
_entity.pdbx_description
1 polymer ?
#
loop_
_entity_poly.entity_id
_entity_poly.type
_entity_poly.pdbx_seq_one_letter_code
_entity_poly.pdbx_strand_id
1 'polypeptide(L)'
;MKRQTDPAITELMKRPLSERARGFLRHVKCEGGKLDLSALGLAYHIVAEECRSCGYLHITADGETAKLTGLGQAYLDRLMRSH
;
A
#
# COMPACT_ATOMS: atom_id res chain seq x y z
N MET A 1 27.78 -3.79 -5.87
CA MET A 1 26.84 -2.76 -6.36
C MET A 1 26.08 -2.19 -5.17
N LYS A 2 26.36 -0.96 -4.74
CA LYS A 2 25.66 -0.29 -3.63
C LYS A 2 24.27 0.07 -4.13
N ARG A 3 23.21 -0.56 -3.60
CA ARG A 3 21.83 -0.19 -3.89
C ARG A 3 21.63 1.21 -3.31
N GLN A 4 21.71 2.22 -4.18
CA GLN A 4 21.45 3.59 -3.82
C GLN A 4 19.97 3.67 -3.46
N THR A 5 19.71 3.66 -2.15
CA THR A 5 18.37 3.79 -1.60
C THR A 5 17.85 5.15 -2.03
N ASP A 6 16.94 5.15 -3.00
CA ASP A 6 16.31 6.37 -3.51
C ASP A 6 15.79 7.22 -2.33
N PRO A 7 16.23 8.48 -2.18
CA PRO A 7 15.91 9.31 -1.02
C PRO A 7 14.39 9.51 -0.86
N ALA A 8 13.62 9.45 -1.95
CA ALA A 8 12.16 9.47 -1.90
C ALA A 8 11.59 8.26 -1.15
N ILE A 9 12.25 7.09 -1.21
CA ILE A 9 11.79 5.88 -0.51
C ILE A 9 12.22 5.90 0.96
N THR A 10 13.31 6.58 1.30
CA THR A 10 13.69 6.82 2.71
C THR A 10 12.72 7.79 3.39
N GLU A 11 12.24 8.80 2.66
CA GLU A 11 11.15 9.69 3.08
C GLU A 11 9.80 8.95 3.22
N LEU A 12 9.47 8.02 2.31
CA LEU A 12 8.27 7.17 2.43
C LEU A 12 8.25 6.34 3.73
N MET A 13 9.41 5.86 4.17
CA MET A 13 9.54 5.16 5.46
C MET A 13 9.38 6.07 6.68
N LYS A 14 9.42 7.41 6.53
CA LYS A 14 9.14 8.36 7.63
C LYS A 14 7.66 8.52 7.94
N ARG A 15 6.77 8.09 7.06
CA ARG A 15 5.32 8.01 7.31
C ARG A 15 4.95 6.55 7.59
N PRO A 16 5.17 6.05 8.82
CA PRO A 16 4.90 4.65 9.12
C PRO A 16 3.41 4.40 8.98
N LEU A 17 3.04 3.54 8.02
CA LEU A 17 1.72 2.96 7.99
C LEU A 17 1.48 2.15 9.26
N SER A 18 0.27 2.26 9.80
CA SER A 18 -0.27 1.40 10.85
C SER A 18 -0.09 -0.08 10.48
N GLU A 19 0.07 -0.97 11.47
CA GLU A 19 0.20 -2.41 11.19
C GLU A 19 -0.97 -2.97 10.37
N ARG A 20 -2.19 -2.50 10.65
CA ARG A 20 -3.40 -2.82 9.87
C ARG A 20 -3.26 -2.42 8.40
N ALA A 21 -2.76 -1.22 8.12
CA ALA A 21 -2.52 -0.73 6.76
C ALA A 21 -1.42 -1.53 6.03
N ARG A 22 -0.37 -1.93 6.74
CA ARG A 22 0.65 -2.83 6.18
C ARG A 22 0.08 -4.22 5.89
N GLY A 23 -0.79 -4.73 6.75
CA GLY A 23 -1.51 -5.99 6.54
C GLY A 23 -2.44 -5.91 5.32
N PHE A 24 -3.17 -4.80 5.20
CA PHE A 24 -4.03 -4.53 4.06
C PHE A 24 -3.26 -4.46 2.74
N LEU A 25 -2.16 -3.70 2.68
CA LEU A 25 -1.32 -3.64 1.48
C LEU A 25 -0.77 -5.02 1.08
N ARG A 26 -0.38 -5.84 2.06
CA ARG A 26 0.04 -7.23 1.80
C ARG A 26 -1.11 -8.05 1.21
N HIS A 27 -2.31 -7.90 1.75
CA HIS A 27 -3.50 -8.58 1.22
C HIS A 27 -3.79 -8.16 -0.23
N VAL A 28 -3.78 -6.86 -0.55
CA VAL A 28 -3.94 -6.36 -1.93
C VAL A 28 -2.87 -6.95 -2.87
N LYS A 29 -1.62 -7.04 -2.43
CA LYS A 29 -0.54 -7.68 -3.21
C LYS A 29 -0.78 -9.17 -3.42
N CYS A 30 -1.27 -9.90 -2.42
CA CYS A 30 -1.63 -11.31 -2.53
C CYS A 30 -2.76 -11.54 -3.54
N GLU A 31 -3.74 -10.63 -3.61
CA GLU A 31 -4.84 -10.65 -4.60
C GLU A 31 -4.42 -10.18 -6.01
N GLY A 32 -3.10 -10.08 -6.26
CA GLY A 32 -2.57 -9.69 -7.57
C GLY A 32 -2.45 -8.19 -7.79
N GLY A 33 -2.50 -7.38 -6.73
CA GLY A 33 -2.30 -5.93 -6.78
C GLY A 33 -3.55 -5.11 -7.02
N LYS A 34 -4.73 -5.75 -7.04
CA LYS A 34 -6.04 -5.10 -7.03
C LYS A 34 -6.93 -5.75 -5.98
N LEU A 35 -7.80 -4.97 -5.36
CA LEU A 35 -8.77 -5.47 -4.40
C LEU A 35 -10.10 -4.75 -4.60
N ASP A 36 -11.18 -5.52 -4.60
CA ASP A 36 -12.54 -5.01 -4.62
C ASP A 36 -12.95 -4.63 -3.19
N LEU A 37 -13.15 -3.34 -2.96
CA LEU A 37 -13.62 -2.74 -1.73
C LEU A 37 -15.14 -2.83 -1.58
N SER A 38 -15.92 -2.93 -2.67
CA SER A 38 -17.39 -2.96 -2.60
C SER A 38 -17.91 -4.17 -1.82
N ALA A 39 -17.19 -5.29 -1.90
CA ALA A 39 -17.47 -6.52 -1.17
C ALA A 39 -16.92 -6.49 0.28
N LEU A 40 -16.19 -5.45 0.66
CA LEU A 40 -15.53 -5.32 1.96
C LEU A 40 -16.24 -4.31 2.85
N GLY A 41 -16.15 -4.51 4.16
CA GLY A 41 -16.75 -3.58 5.13
C GLY A 41 -16.05 -2.22 5.20
N LEU A 42 -16.74 -1.23 5.79
CA LEU A 42 -16.24 0.14 6.04
C LEU A 42 -14.84 0.21 6.66
N ALA A 43 -14.47 -0.75 7.51
CA ALA A 43 -13.14 -0.80 8.11
C ALA A 43 -12.01 -0.90 7.06
N TYR A 44 -12.25 -1.63 5.96
CA TYR A 44 -11.29 -1.74 4.86
C TYR A 44 -11.20 -0.45 4.05
N HIS A 45 -12.31 0.25 3.85
CA HIS A 45 -12.32 1.56 3.19
C HIS A 45 -11.48 2.59 3.94
N ILE A 46 -11.59 2.66 5.28
CA ILE A 46 -10.80 3.58 6.11
C ILE A 46 -9.30 3.31 5.91
N VAL A 47 -8.90 2.04 5.96
CA VAL A 47 -7.49 1.65 5.81
C VAL A 47 -7.00 1.86 4.36
N ALA A 48 -7.85 1.64 3.36
CA ALA A 48 -7.54 1.89 1.97
C ALA A 48 -7.31 3.40 1.71
N GLU A 49 -8.12 4.26 2.31
CA GLU A 49 -7.95 5.72 2.25
C GLU A 49 -6.66 6.18 2.96
N GLU A 50 -6.29 5.59 4.10
CA GLU A 50 -4.98 5.87 4.74
C GLU A 50 -3.82 5.53 3.79
N CYS A 51 -3.88 4.36 3.14
CA CYS A 51 -2.87 3.93 2.18
C CYS A 51 -2.84 4.80 0.92
N ARG A 52 -4.00 5.28 0.47
CA ARG A 52 -4.15 6.23 -0.64
C ARG A 52 -3.53 7.59 -0.30
N SER A 53 -3.81 8.11 0.89
CA SER A 53 -3.24 9.38 1.38
C SER A 53 -1.70 9.35 1.42
N CYS A 54 -1.13 8.16 1.64
CA CYS A 54 0.31 7.95 1.57
C CYS A 54 0.86 7.64 0.17
N GLY A 55 0.00 7.55 -0.86
CA GLY A 55 0.38 7.28 -2.25
C GLY A 55 0.69 5.81 -2.56
N TYR A 56 0.41 4.88 -1.65
CA TYR A 56 0.66 3.45 -1.83
C TYR A 56 -0.48 2.72 -2.55
N LEU A 57 -1.68 3.29 -2.51
CA LEU A 57 -2.87 2.80 -3.23
C LEU A 57 -3.48 3.90 -4.08
N HIS A 58 -4.08 3.47 -5.18
CA HIS A 58 -4.99 4.26 -5.98
C HIS A 58 -6.37 3.66 -5.85
N ILE A 59 -7.34 4.44 -5.40
CA ILE A 59 -8.75 4.04 -5.35
C ILE A 59 -9.43 4.63 -6.58
N THR A 60 -10.20 3.81 -7.29
CA THR A 60 -10.96 4.22 -8.47
C THR A 60 -12.01 5.27 -8.13
N ALA A 61 -12.52 5.98 -9.15
CA ALA A 61 -13.46 7.08 -8.95
C ALA A 61 -14.78 6.63 -8.30
N ASP A 62 -15.18 5.37 -8.55
CA ASP A 62 -16.30 4.69 -7.91
C ASP A 62 -16.07 4.39 -6.41
N GLY A 63 -14.82 4.41 -5.94
CA GLY A 63 -14.49 4.07 -4.55
C GLY A 63 -14.50 2.57 -4.26
N GLU A 64 -14.75 1.73 -5.27
CA GLU A 64 -15.00 0.30 -5.13
C GLU A 64 -13.76 -0.53 -5.41
N THR A 65 -12.74 0.00 -6.09
CA THR A 65 -11.53 -0.78 -6.38
C THR A 65 -10.27 -0.07 -5.89
N ALA A 66 -9.50 -0.76 -5.05
CA ALA A 66 -8.15 -0.37 -4.67
C ALA A 66 -7.11 -1.04 -5.58
N LYS A 67 -6.17 -0.25 -6.10
CA LYS A 67 -5.06 -0.72 -6.94
C LYS A 67 -3.73 -0.33 -6.32
N LEU A 68 -2.81 -1.28 -6.27
CA LEU A 68 -1.46 -1.06 -5.76
C LEU A 68 -0.65 -0.18 -6.72
N THR A 69 -0.06 0.89 -6.19
CA THR A 69 0.80 1.78 -6.97
C THR A 69 2.23 1.22 -7.03
N GLY A 70 3.06 1.76 -7.94
CA GLY A 70 4.48 1.44 -7.97
C GLY A 70 5.20 1.75 -6.64
N LEU A 71 4.77 2.82 -5.94
CA LEU A 71 5.29 3.16 -4.60
C LEU A 71 4.87 2.13 -3.55
N GLY A 72 3.60 1.70 -3.56
CA GLY A 72 3.09 0.66 -2.66
C GLY A 72 3.81 -0.67 -2.86
N GLN A 73 4.06 -1.04 -4.12
CA GLN A 73 4.81 -2.24 -4.47
C GLN A 73 6.27 -2.16 -3.97
N ALA A 74 6.96 -1.03 -4.19
CA ALA A 74 8.32 -0.83 -3.72
C ALA A 74 8.43 -0.82 -2.19
N TYR A 75 7.44 -0.23 -1.51
CA TYR A 75 7.33 -0.24 -0.05
C TYR A 75 7.21 -1.68 0.47
N LEU A 76 6.29 -2.48 -0.09
CA LEU A 76 6.11 -3.88 0.29
C LEU A 76 7.34 -4.74 -0.03
N ASP A 77 7.98 -4.54 -1.18
CA ASP A 77 9.20 -5.28 -1.55
C ASP A 77 10.32 -5.07 -0.52
N ARG A 78 10.51 -3.83 -0.05
CA ARG A 78 11.46 -3.53 1.03
C ARG A 78 11.03 -4.08 2.38
N LEU A 79 9.75 -3.99 2.71
CA LEU A 79 9.20 -4.53 3.96
C LEU A 79 9.42 -6.05 4.03
N MET A 80 9.21 -6.75 2.92
CA MET A 80 9.37 -8.21 2.81
C MET A 80 10.83 -8.66 2.73
N ARG A 81 11.75 -7.81 2.22
CA ARG A 81 13.19 -8.12 2.20
C ARG A 81 13.90 -7.89 3.54
N SER A 82 13.27 -7.20 4.48
CA SER A 82 13.86 -6.88 5.78
C SER A 82 13.55 -7.92 6.86
N HIS A 83 13.07 -9.11 6.46
CA HIS A 83 12.65 -10.19 7.35
C HIS A 83 13.29 -11.52 6.93
#